data_AF-A0A0X3NYZ8-F1
#
_entry.id   AF-A0A0X3NYZ8-F1
#
_cell.length_a   1.000
_cell.length_b   1.000
_cell.length_c   1.000
_cell.angle_alpha   90.00
_cell.angle_beta   90.00
_cell.angle_gamma   90.00
#
_symmetry.space_group_name_H-M   'P 1'
#
loop_
_entity.id
_entity.type
_entity.pdbx_description
1 polymer ?
#
loop_
_entity_poly.entity_id
_entity_poly.type
_entity_poly.pdbx_seq_one_letter_code
_entity_poly.pdbx_strand_id
1 'polypeptide(L)'
;NETVFVGEPDDKAIRLVRNTYRCLAKSMDAVAVGVKYRDMGDVISHQANSGGFSVVRTYCGHGVHRLFHCPPNIPHYTANKAVGVMKVGHCFTIEPMINEGTWRDELWPDKWTAVTIDGQRSAQFEHTMIIVGATANTPAMAEGGPPLDVVTARRISGEDKMANVKLPPADALHFQRYGRPHFVDQLHALKKDVFALLSAEETIHPKKP
;
A
#
# COMPACT_ATOMS: atom_id res chain seq x y z
N ASN A 1 -8.18 3.66 3.36
CA ASN A 1 -8.62 2.56 4.25
C ASN A 1 -7.41 1.89 4.93
N GLU A 2 -7.61 1.09 5.98
CA GLU A 2 -6.56 0.28 6.60
C GLU A 2 -7.09 -1.09 7.04
N THR A 3 -6.25 -2.13 6.93
CA THR A 3 -6.51 -3.42 7.57
C THR A 3 -5.92 -3.45 8.98
N VAL A 4 -6.71 -3.89 9.96
CA VAL A 4 -6.32 -3.98 11.38
C VAL A 4 -6.52 -5.39 11.94
N PHE A 5 -5.77 -5.74 12.97
CA PHE A 5 -5.96 -6.99 13.71
C PHE A 5 -7.07 -6.87 14.75
N VAL A 6 -7.87 -7.93 14.92
CA VAL A 6 -8.83 -8.07 16.02
C VAL A 6 -8.33 -9.21 16.91
N GLY A 7 -7.83 -8.86 18.10
CA GLY A 7 -7.14 -9.82 18.97
C GLY A 7 -5.70 -10.11 18.53
N GLU A 8 -5.17 -11.27 18.92
CA GLU A 8 -3.83 -11.71 18.53
C GLU A 8 -3.88 -12.41 17.16
N PRO A 9 -3.19 -11.87 16.12
CA PRO A 9 -3.18 -12.47 14.80
C PRO A 9 -2.23 -13.67 14.69
N ASP A 10 -2.55 -14.60 13.80
CA ASP A 10 -1.60 -15.65 13.39
C ASP A 10 -0.49 -15.09 12.47
N ASP A 11 0.58 -15.86 12.27
CA ASP A 11 1.74 -15.43 11.46
C ASP A 11 1.37 -15.14 10.00
N LYS A 12 0.38 -15.86 9.46
CA LYS A 12 -0.06 -15.68 8.08
C LYS A 12 -0.78 -14.32 7.91
N ALA A 13 -1.64 -13.93 8.86
CA ALA A 13 -2.30 -12.64 8.90
C ALA A 13 -1.27 -11.51 9.04
N ILE A 14 -0.28 -11.66 9.92
CA ILE A 14 0.81 -10.68 10.04
C ILE A 14 1.54 -10.52 8.70
N ARG A 15 1.90 -11.64 8.04
CA ARG A 15 2.55 -11.61 6.72
C ARG A 15 1.69 -10.92 5.65
N LEU A 16 0.40 -11.26 5.57
CA LEU A 16 -0.53 -10.69 4.59
C LEU A 16 -0.67 -9.17 4.78
N VAL A 17 -0.99 -8.72 5.99
CA VAL A 17 -1.21 -7.30 6.29
C VAL A 17 0.06 -6.49 6.04
N ARG A 18 1.21 -7.00 6.49
CA ARG A 18 2.51 -6.37 6.24
C ARG A 18 2.84 -6.29 4.75
N ASN A 19 2.66 -7.37 3.99
CA ASN A 19 2.96 -7.37 2.55
C ASN A 19 2.04 -6.40 1.79
N THR A 20 0.76 -6.38 2.15
CA THR A 20 -0.23 -5.46 1.57
C THR A 20 0.17 -4.01 1.81
N TYR A 21 0.55 -3.66 3.03
CA TYR A 21 1.05 -2.33 3.32
C TYR A 21 2.33 -2.00 2.56
N ARG A 22 3.29 -2.95 2.45
CA ARG A 22 4.51 -2.75 1.64
C ARG A 22 4.19 -2.52 0.16
N CYS A 23 3.15 -3.15 -0.39
CA CYS A 23 2.69 -2.89 -1.76
C CYS A 23 2.28 -1.43 -1.92
N LEU A 24 1.44 -0.92 -1.01
CA LEU A 24 1.05 0.50 -0.99
C LEU A 24 2.28 1.39 -0.83
N ALA A 25 3.11 1.12 0.19
CA ALA A 25 4.26 1.95 0.53
C ALA A 25 5.24 2.11 -0.65
N LYS A 26 5.64 1.00 -1.28
CA LYS A 26 6.54 1.01 -2.44
C LYS A 26 5.94 1.71 -3.64
N SER A 27 4.63 1.55 -3.87
CA SER A 27 3.95 2.24 -4.97
C SER A 27 3.93 3.76 -4.76
N MET A 28 3.68 4.23 -3.53
CA MET A 28 3.73 5.64 -3.18
C MET A 28 5.13 6.23 -3.34
N ASP A 29 6.17 5.50 -2.93
CA ASP A 29 7.57 5.92 -3.11
C ASP A 29 7.98 5.99 -4.60
N ALA A 30 7.25 5.32 -5.50
CA ALA A 30 7.45 5.36 -6.94
C ALA A 30 6.63 6.46 -7.65
N VAL A 31 5.72 7.14 -6.96
CA VAL A 31 4.92 8.22 -7.56
C VAL A 31 5.77 9.47 -7.78
N ALA A 32 5.76 9.95 -9.02
CA ALA A 32 6.54 11.09 -9.45
C ALA A 32 5.93 11.70 -10.73
N VAL A 33 6.20 12.98 -10.98
CA VAL A 33 5.84 13.61 -12.26
C VAL A 33 6.54 12.87 -13.41
N GLY A 34 5.78 12.53 -14.46
CA GLY A 34 6.30 11.80 -15.61
C GLY A 34 6.17 10.27 -15.53
N VAL A 35 5.89 9.72 -14.35
CA VAL A 35 5.61 8.27 -14.18
C VAL A 35 4.24 7.93 -14.78
N LYS A 36 4.11 6.75 -15.40
CA LYS A 36 2.83 6.32 -15.99
C LYS A 36 1.99 5.63 -14.92
N TYR A 37 0.68 5.84 -14.94
CA TYR A 37 -0.23 5.19 -13.97
C TYR A 37 -0.14 3.66 -13.99
N ARG A 38 0.10 3.07 -15.16
CA ARG A 38 0.24 1.62 -15.30
C ARG A 38 1.42 1.03 -14.52
N ASP A 39 2.46 1.83 -14.27
CA ASP A 39 3.70 1.37 -13.64
C ASP A 39 3.47 1.02 -12.15
N MET A 40 2.43 1.58 -11.52
CA MET A 40 2.02 1.21 -10.14
C MET A 40 1.68 -0.27 -10.03
N GLY A 41 1.03 -0.83 -11.05
CA GLY A 41 0.67 -2.24 -11.07
C GLY A 41 1.87 -3.18 -11.12
N ASP A 42 2.96 -2.76 -11.76
CA ASP A 42 4.21 -3.53 -11.81
C ASP A 42 4.91 -3.53 -10.44
N VAL A 43 5.00 -2.36 -9.78
CA VAL A 43 5.57 -2.23 -8.43
C VAL A 43 4.81 -3.07 -7.42
N ILE A 44 3.48 -2.96 -7.41
CA ILE A 44 2.61 -3.70 -6.49
C ILE A 44 2.69 -5.20 -6.76
N SER A 45 2.57 -5.62 -8.02
CA SER A 45 2.65 -7.05 -8.36
C SER A 45 3.98 -7.67 -8.02
N HIS A 46 5.09 -6.95 -8.21
CA HIS A 46 6.40 -7.46 -7.84
C HIS A 46 6.48 -7.73 -6.32
N GLN A 47 6.05 -6.77 -5.50
CA GLN A 47 6.03 -6.91 -4.04
C GLN A 47 5.07 -8.00 -3.54
N ALA A 48 3.86 -8.09 -4.11
CA ALA A 48 2.89 -9.10 -3.70
C ALA A 48 3.38 -10.51 -4.07
N ASN A 49 3.85 -10.69 -5.30
CA ASN A 49 4.29 -11.99 -5.80
C ASN A 49 5.57 -12.49 -5.10
N SER A 50 6.49 -11.61 -4.70
CA SER A 50 7.66 -12.01 -3.89
C SER A 50 7.27 -12.59 -2.53
N GLY A 51 6.11 -12.16 -2.00
CA GLY A 51 5.51 -12.64 -0.76
C GLY A 51 4.74 -13.95 -0.86
N GLY A 52 4.57 -14.47 -2.08
CA GLY A 52 3.68 -15.59 -2.37
C GLY A 52 2.20 -15.19 -2.35
N PHE A 53 1.88 -13.91 -2.51
CA PHE A 53 0.52 -13.39 -2.56
C PHE A 53 0.10 -13.08 -4.00
N SER A 54 -1.20 -12.87 -4.22
CA SER A 54 -1.74 -12.42 -5.51
C SER A 54 -2.43 -11.07 -5.40
N VAL A 55 -2.56 -10.38 -6.55
CA VAL A 55 -3.15 -9.05 -6.64
C VAL A 55 -4.50 -9.12 -7.34
N VAL A 56 -5.55 -8.63 -6.67
CA VAL A 56 -6.90 -8.52 -7.24
C VAL A 56 -6.88 -7.67 -8.52
N ARG A 57 -7.68 -8.06 -9.52
CA ARG A 57 -7.67 -7.43 -10.85
C ARG A 57 -8.95 -6.69 -11.22
N THR A 58 -10.04 -6.95 -10.51
CA THR A 58 -11.36 -6.39 -10.80
C THR A 58 -11.51 -4.95 -10.30
N TYR A 59 -10.80 -4.59 -9.23
CA TYR A 59 -10.86 -3.30 -8.57
C TYR A 59 -9.53 -2.54 -8.69
N CYS A 60 -9.59 -1.21 -8.72
CA CYS A 60 -8.44 -0.35 -8.95
C CYS A 60 -8.53 0.94 -8.13
N GLY A 61 -7.39 1.62 -7.94
CA GLY A 61 -7.41 3.00 -7.49
C GLY A 61 -8.07 3.92 -8.51
N HIS A 62 -8.40 5.12 -8.07
CA HIS A 62 -9.16 6.07 -8.86
C HIS A 62 -8.73 7.52 -8.62
N GLY A 63 -9.00 8.39 -9.59
CA GLY A 63 -9.02 9.82 -9.34
C GLY A 63 -10.13 10.15 -8.34
N VAL A 64 -9.86 11.12 -7.47
CA VAL A 64 -10.81 11.60 -6.46
C VAL A 64 -10.65 13.09 -6.25
N HIS A 65 -11.77 13.82 -6.31
CA HIS A 65 -11.84 15.26 -6.07
C HIS A 65 -13.30 15.66 -5.87
N ARG A 66 -13.84 16.57 -6.71
CA ARG A 66 -15.28 16.86 -6.77
C ARG A 66 -16.16 15.66 -7.12
N LEU A 67 -15.55 14.59 -7.65
CA LEU A 67 -16.20 13.32 -7.96
C LEU A 67 -15.60 12.27 -7.03
N PHE A 68 -16.43 11.32 -6.58
CA PHE A 68 -15.98 10.25 -5.70
C PHE A 68 -15.01 9.33 -6.44
N HIS A 69 -15.42 8.79 -7.59
CA HIS A 69 -14.56 8.02 -8.50
C HIS A 69 -14.53 8.69 -9.87
N CYS A 70 -13.34 8.99 -10.37
CA CYS A 70 -13.13 9.54 -11.70
C CYS A 70 -11.77 9.10 -12.27
N PRO A 71 -11.46 9.41 -13.55
CA PRO A 71 -10.11 9.17 -14.07
C PRO A 71 -9.04 9.87 -13.22
N PRO A 72 -7.83 9.29 -13.14
CA PRO A 72 -7.39 8.07 -13.81
C PRO A 72 -7.87 6.80 -13.09
N ASN A 73 -7.96 5.68 -13.82
CA ASN A 73 -8.02 4.36 -13.19
C ASN A 73 -6.58 3.89 -12.96
N ILE A 74 -6.29 3.37 -11.76
CA ILE A 74 -4.95 2.93 -11.35
C ILE A 74 -4.98 1.44 -10.99
N PRO A 75 -4.87 0.53 -11.97
CA PRO A 75 -4.83 -0.91 -11.71
C PRO A 75 -3.58 -1.31 -10.92
N HIS A 76 -3.76 -2.26 -10.00
CA HIS A 76 -2.70 -2.71 -9.10
C HIS A 76 -1.91 -3.92 -9.65
N TYR A 77 -2.31 -4.48 -10.79
CA TYR A 77 -1.68 -5.66 -11.39
C TYR A 77 -0.75 -5.31 -12.56
N THR A 78 0.27 -6.15 -12.78
CA THR A 78 1.27 -5.99 -13.86
C THR A 78 0.66 -6.12 -15.26
N ALA A 79 1.32 -5.53 -16.26
CA ALA A 79 0.89 -5.57 -17.67
C ALA A 79 -0.54 -5.03 -17.92
N ASN A 80 -1.02 -4.16 -17.04
CA ASN A 80 -2.26 -3.43 -17.24
C ASN A 80 -2.11 -2.37 -18.35
N LYS A 81 -3.25 -1.88 -18.85
CA LYS A 81 -3.31 -0.91 -19.97
C LYS A 81 -3.75 0.48 -19.51
N ALA A 82 -3.49 0.84 -18.25
CA ALA A 82 -3.88 2.16 -17.76
C ALA A 82 -3.24 3.28 -18.59
N VAL A 83 -4.05 4.29 -18.86
CA VAL A 83 -3.68 5.44 -19.68
C VAL A 83 -3.35 6.61 -18.76
N GLY A 84 -2.35 7.40 -19.15
CA GLY A 84 -2.03 8.66 -18.50
C GLY A 84 -0.64 8.67 -17.87
N VAL A 85 -0.17 9.89 -17.66
CA VAL A 85 1.12 10.22 -17.05
C VAL A 85 0.83 11.15 -15.88
N MET A 86 1.46 10.89 -14.75
CA MET A 86 1.35 11.67 -13.52
C MET A 86 1.86 13.09 -13.73
N LYS A 87 1.11 14.08 -13.26
CA LYS A 87 1.45 15.51 -13.32
C LYS A 87 1.14 16.17 -11.98
N VAL A 88 1.78 17.32 -11.74
CA VAL A 88 1.45 18.19 -10.61
C VAL A 88 -0.05 18.52 -10.62
N GLY A 89 -0.68 18.46 -9.44
CA GLY A 89 -2.10 18.68 -9.23
C GLY A 89 -2.98 17.45 -9.40
N HIS A 90 -2.46 16.32 -9.91
CA HIS A 90 -3.23 15.09 -9.96
C HIS A 90 -3.51 14.57 -8.55
N CYS A 91 -4.78 14.28 -8.25
CA CYS A 91 -5.25 13.72 -6.99
C CYS A 91 -5.93 12.36 -7.25
N PHE A 92 -5.43 11.32 -6.59
CA PHE A 92 -5.86 9.94 -6.82
C PHE A 92 -5.58 9.04 -5.62
N THR A 93 -6.15 7.85 -5.64
CA THR A 93 -5.90 6.78 -4.67
C THR A 93 -4.93 5.75 -5.23
N ILE A 94 -4.15 5.14 -4.33
CA ILE A 94 -3.57 3.81 -4.56
C ILE A 94 -4.11 2.93 -3.43
N GLU A 95 -4.70 1.79 -3.78
CA GLU A 95 -5.51 1.00 -2.84
C GLU A 95 -5.37 -0.53 -3.05
N PRO A 96 -4.16 -1.09 -3.06
CA PRO A 96 -3.93 -2.48 -3.43
C PRO A 96 -4.68 -3.46 -2.52
N MET A 97 -5.43 -4.36 -3.15
CA MET A 97 -6.07 -5.53 -2.53
C MET A 97 -5.23 -6.77 -2.84
N ILE A 98 -4.70 -7.38 -1.79
CA ILE A 98 -3.75 -8.50 -1.87
C ILE A 98 -4.35 -9.74 -1.21
N ASN A 99 -4.27 -10.88 -1.87
CA ASN A 99 -4.87 -12.14 -1.43
C ASN A 99 -3.80 -13.18 -1.06
N GLU A 100 -4.07 -14.00 -0.05
CA GLU A 100 -3.26 -15.20 0.26
C GLU A 100 -3.27 -16.24 -0.87
N GLY A 101 -4.41 -16.32 -1.56
CA GLY A 101 -4.68 -17.33 -2.57
C GLY A 101 -4.68 -16.78 -3.98
N THR A 102 -5.72 -17.12 -4.74
CA THR A 102 -5.91 -16.62 -6.11
C THR A 102 -6.37 -15.16 -6.14
N TRP A 103 -6.08 -14.47 -7.25
CA TRP A 103 -6.51 -13.08 -7.45
C TRP A 103 -8.00 -12.95 -7.79
N ARG A 104 -8.64 -14.08 -8.15
CA ARG A 104 -10.01 -14.11 -8.63
C ARG A 104 -10.98 -13.83 -7.49
N ASP A 105 -11.94 -12.99 -7.81
CA ASP A 105 -13.03 -12.58 -6.93
C ASP A 105 -14.39 -13.00 -7.51
N GLU A 106 -15.38 -13.07 -6.62
CA GLU A 106 -16.79 -13.17 -6.96
C GLU A 106 -17.61 -12.21 -6.10
N LEU A 107 -18.79 -11.80 -6.60
CA LEU A 107 -19.72 -10.95 -5.88
C LEU A 107 -20.80 -11.81 -5.21
N TRP A 108 -21.05 -11.53 -3.93
CA TRP A 108 -22.18 -12.10 -3.21
C TRP A 108 -23.54 -11.65 -3.77
N PRO A 109 -24.65 -12.31 -3.36
CA PRO A 109 -25.99 -11.97 -3.84
C PRO A 109 -26.42 -10.52 -3.57
N ASP A 110 -25.83 -9.86 -2.56
CA ASP A 110 -26.07 -8.44 -2.24
C ASP A 110 -25.51 -7.46 -3.29
N LYS A 111 -24.73 -7.96 -4.26
CA LYS A 111 -24.12 -7.19 -5.36
C LYS A 111 -23.05 -6.18 -4.94
N TRP A 112 -22.52 -6.32 -3.73
CA TRP A 112 -21.50 -5.43 -3.17
C TRP A 112 -20.33 -6.16 -2.54
N THR A 113 -20.57 -7.20 -1.77
CA THR A 113 -19.50 -7.91 -1.07
C THR A 113 -18.69 -8.74 -2.07
N ALA A 114 -17.48 -8.26 -2.34
CA ALA A 114 -16.48 -8.96 -3.13
C ALA A 114 -15.69 -9.90 -2.24
N VAL A 115 -15.64 -11.18 -2.60
CA VAL A 115 -14.90 -12.21 -1.87
C VAL A 115 -13.93 -12.93 -2.79
N THR A 116 -12.89 -13.51 -2.21
CA THR A 116 -11.98 -14.42 -2.91
C THR A 116 -12.72 -15.70 -3.27
N ILE A 117 -12.56 -16.19 -4.50
CA ILE A 117 -13.25 -17.42 -4.95
C ILE A 117 -12.76 -18.68 -4.20
N ASP A 118 -11.59 -18.64 -3.58
CA ASP A 118 -11.02 -19.73 -2.79
C ASP A 118 -11.25 -19.58 -1.27
N GLY A 119 -11.96 -18.53 -0.85
CA GLY A 119 -12.26 -18.26 0.56
C GLY A 119 -11.06 -17.89 1.44
N GLN A 120 -9.87 -17.69 0.85
CA GLN A 120 -8.68 -17.27 1.59
C GLN A 120 -8.70 -15.77 1.90
N ARG A 121 -7.88 -15.31 2.86
CA ARG A 121 -7.91 -13.92 3.32
C ARG A 121 -7.44 -12.95 2.24
N SER A 122 -8.00 -11.75 2.29
CA SER A 122 -7.56 -10.57 1.56
C SER A 122 -7.30 -9.43 2.56
N ALA A 123 -6.37 -8.55 2.22
CA ALA A 123 -6.13 -7.32 2.96
C ALA A 123 -5.99 -6.14 1.99
N GLN A 124 -6.29 -4.94 2.50
CA GLN A 124 -6.21 -3.68 1.77
C GLN A 124 -5.66 -2.56 2.64
N PHE A 125 -4.91 -1.66 1.99
CA PHE A 125 -4.59 -0.33 2.50
C PHE A 125 -4.79 0.67 1.38
N GLU A 126 -5.08 1.91 1.74
CA GLU A 126 -5.29 2.97 0.75
C GLU A 126 -4.92 4.32 1.33
N HIS A 127 -4.32 5.12 0.46
CA HIS A 127 -4.19 6.55 0.66
C HIS A 127 -4.71 7.35 -0.53
N THR A 128 -5.35 8.47 -0.22
CA THR A 128 -5.57 9.56 -1.17
C THR A 128 -4.37 10.48 -1.13
N MET A 129 -3.85 10.82 -2.31
CA MET A 129 -2.66 11.64 -2.43
C MET A 129 -2.78 12.66 -3.56
N ILE A 130 -2.06 13.77 -3.43
CA ILE A 130 -1.94 14.81 -4.45
C ILE A 130 -0.48 15.07 -4.77
N ILE A 131 -0.16 15.14 -6.06
CA ILE A 131 1.19 15.48 -6.52
C ILE A 131 1.35 17.00 -6.42
N VAL A 132 2.16 17.48 -5.46
CA VAL A 132 2.28 18.91 -5.14
C VAL A 132 3.43 19.60 -5.87
N GLY A 133 4.36 18.85 -6.47
CA GLY A 133 5.52 19.44 -7.12
C GLY A 133 6.24 18.49 -8.07
N ALA A 134 7.20 19.04 -8.81
CA ALA A 134 8.07 18.24 -9.66
C ALA A 134 9.04 17.41 -8.81
N THR A 135 9.27 16.16 -9.21
CA THR A 135 10.43 15.39 -8.77
C THR A 135 11.65 15.94 -9.49
N ALA A 136 12.36 16.90 -8.89
CA ALA A 136 13.54 17.45 -9.52
C ALA A 136 14.80 16.70 -9.06
N ASN A 137 15.52 16.13 -10.03
CA ASN A 137 16.95 15.86 -9.95
C ASN A 137 17.74 17.18 -9.84
N THR A 138 17.45 17.99 -8.83
CA THR A 138 18.22 19.18 -8.49
C THR A 138 18.73 19.06 -7.05
N PRO A 139 19.99 19.44 -6.77
CA PRO A 139 20.56 19.42 -5.43
C PRO A 139 19.72 20.18 -4.38
N ALA A 140 18.97 21.19 -4.81
CA ALA A 140 18.09 22.00 -3.95
C ALA A 140 16.87 21.23 -3.39
N MET A 141 16.55 20.03 -3.91
CA MET A 141 15.45 19.18 -3.41
C MET A 141 15.92 18.06 -2.48
N ALA A 142 17.22 17.95 -2.20
CA ALA A 142 17.72 17.11 -1.10
C ALA A 142 17.18 17.56 0.28
N GLU A 143 16.61 18.77 0.34
CA GLU A 143 16.02 19.39 1.54
C GLU A 143 14.47 19.49 1.50
N GLY A 144 13.81 19.21 0.36
CA GLY A 144 12.41 19.63 0.09
C GLY A 144 11.29 18.59 0.28
N GLY A 145 11.62 17.34 0.64
CA GLY A 145 10.62 16.27 0.85
C GLY A 145 10.05 15.64 -0.44
N PRO A 146 9.26 14.56 -0.32
CA PRO A 146 8.66 13.85 -1.46
C PRO A 146 7.65 14.73 -2.22
N PRO A 147 7.42 14.50 -3.53
CA PRO A 147 6.52 15.32 -4.37
C PRO A 147 5.02 15.09 -4.07
N LEU A 148 4.70 14.48 -2.93
CA LEU A 148 3.38 13.98 -2.58
C LEU A 148 2.93 14.56 -1.25
N ASP A 149 1.71 15.11 -1.25
CA ASP A 149 0.95 15.32 -0.03
C ASP A 149 -0.11 14.20 0.11
N VAL A 150 -0.14 13.58 1.29
CA VAL A 150 -1.01 12.43 1.59
C VAL A 150 -2.09 12.90 2.55
N VAL A 151 -3.28 13.18 2.00
CA VAL A 151 -4.37 13.82 2.74
C VAL A 151 -5.02 12.89 3.77
N THR A 152 -4.84 11.59 3.61
CA THR A 152 -5.33 10.54 4.51
C THR A 152 -4.26 10.04 5.49
N ALA A 153 -3.09 10.68 5.55
CA ALA A 153 -2.02 10.27 6.45
C ALA A 153 -2.46 10.38 7.91
N ARG A 154 -2.28 9.30 8.67
CA ARG A 154 -2.58 9.28 10.10
C ARG A 154 -1.63 10.23 10.84
N ARG A 155 -2.20 11.14 11.64
CA ARG A 155 -1.44 12.05 12.53
C ARG A 155 -1.55 11.55 13.97
N ILE A 156 -0.42 11.30 14.60
CA ILE A 156 -0.37 10.88 16.01
C ILE A 156 -0.57 12.12 16.89
N SER A 157 -1.61 12.11 17.70
CA SER A 157 -1.87 13.14 18.71
C SER A 157 -1.39 12.68 20.09
N GLY A 158 -0.70 13.55 20.83
CA GLY A 158 -0.18 13.24 22.16
C GLY A 158 1.14 12.48 22.14
N GLU A 159 1.41 11.70 23.18
CA GLU A 159 2.65 10.92 23.31
C GLU A 159 2.68 9.76 22.30
N ASP A 160 3.73 9.71 21.48
CA ASP A 160 3.97 8.56 20.61
C ASP A 160 4.61 7.41 21.41
N LYS A 161 3.81 6.38 21.69
CA LYS A 161 4.24 5.17 22.38
C LYS A 161 5.37 4.40 21.67
N MET A 162 5.60 4.69 20.39
CA MET A 162 6.66 4.09 19.58
C MET A 162 7.89 5.00 19.44
N ALA A 163 7.94 6.17 20.09
CA ALA A 163 9.01 7.15 19.90
C ALA A 163 10.44 6.60 20.14
N ASN A 164 10.57 5.65 21.07
CA ASN A 164 11.85 5.01 21.41
C ASN A 164 12.03 3.62 20.78
N VAL A 165 11.10 3.21 19.91
CA VAL A 165 11.15 1.90 19.26
C VAL A 165 11.97 2.01 17.99
N LYS A 166 13.00 1.18 17.87
CA LYS A 166 13.82 1.13 16.66
C LYS A 166 12.99 0.49 15.53
N LEU A 167 12.86 1.23 14.43
CA LEU A 167 12.22 0.77 13.19
C LEU A 167 13.27 0.58 12.09
N PRO A 168 13.02 -0.27 11.08
CA PRO A 168 13.88 -0.33 9.91
C PRO A 168 13.97 1.05 9.25
N PRO A 169 15.14 1.51 8.76
CA PRO A 169 15.30 2.87 8.26
C PRO A 169 14.33 3.25 7.13
N ALA A 170 14.03 2.31 6.22
CA ALA A 170 13.08 2.53 5.13
C ALA A 170 11.66 2.76 5.65
N ASP A 171 11.17 1.91 6.57
CA ASP A 171 9.86 2.06 7.19
C ASP A 171 9.78 3.34 8.04
N ALA A 172 10.82 3.66 8.80
CA ALA A 172 10.88 4.89 9.61
C ALA A 172 10.73 6.14 8.73
N LEU A 173 11.48 6.21 7.63
CA LEU A 173 11.39 7.31 6.66
C LEU A 173 10.01 7.36 5.99
N HIS A 174 9.46 6.21 5.62
CA HIS A 174 8.14 6.14 5.00
C HIS A 174 7.04 6.60 5.97
N PHE A 175 7.06 6.18 7.23
CA PHE A 175 6.11 6.62 8.25
C PHE A 175 6.24 8.10 8.59
N GLN A 176 7.47 8.65 8.58
CA GLN A 176 7.69 10.08 8.73
C GLN A 176 7.01 10.87 7.61
N ARG A 177 7.09 10.36 6.37
CA ARG A 177 6.51 11.02 5.19
C ARG A 177 4.99 10.90 5.14
N TYR A 178 4.46 9.71 5.40
CA TYR A 178 3.08 9.37 5.04
C TYR A 178 2.21 8.84 6.19
N GLY A 179 2.76 8.79 7.41
CA GLY A 179 2.08 8.29 8.60
C GLY A 179 2.33 6.80 8.84
N ARG A 180 2.28 6.41 10.13
CA ARG A 180 2.44 5.02 10.56
C ARG A 180 1.08 4.30 10.60
N PRO A 181 0.93 3.13 9.94
CA PRO A 181 -0.34 2.41 9.91
C PRO A 181 -0.64 1.77 11.28
N HIS A 182 -1.92 1.56 11.56
CA HIS A 182 -2.38 1.04 12.85
C HIS A 182 -1.81 -0.33 13.22
N PHE A 183 -1.62 -1.22 12.25
CA PHE A 183 -1.14 -2.57 12.53
C PHE A 183 0.25 -2.58 13.19
N VAL A 184 1.09 -1.56 12.93
CA VAL A 184 2.43 -1.44 13.56
C VAL A 184 2.29 -1.15 15.05
N ASP A 185 1.38 -0.27 15.44
CA ASP A 185 1.09 0.00 16.86
C ASP A 185 0.49 -1.25 17.54
N GLN A 186 -0.35 -2.01 16.83
CA GLN A 186 -0.94 -3.25 17.33
C GLN A 186 0.14 -4.31 17.60
N LEU A 187 1.10 -4.49 16.69
CA LEU A 187 2.23 -5.41 16.89
C LEU A 187 3.06 -5.03 18.12
N HIS A 188 3.33 -3.74 18.32
CA HIS A 188 4.01 -3.26 19.52
C HIS A 188 3.20 -3.52 20.80
N ALA A 189 1.91 -3.20 20.79
CA ALA A 189 1.02 -3.43 21.94
C ALA A 189 0.94 -4.91 22.33
N LEU A 190 1.02 -5.80 21.35
CA LEU A 190 1.11 -7.26 21.51
C LEU A 190 2.52 -7.75 21.90
N LYS A 191 3.47 -6.83 22.18
CA LYS A 191 4.86 -7.13 22.54
C LYS A 191 5.59 -7.99 21.50
N LYS A 192 5.20 -7.90 20.22
CA LYS A 192 5.91 -8.56 19.12
C LYS A 192 7.17 -7.75 18.77
N ASP A 193 8.18 -8.42 18.24
CA ASP A 193 9.39 -7.75 17.73
C ASP A 193 9.06 -7.02 16.41
N VAL A 194 8.68 -5.75 16.51
CA VAL A 194 8.31 -4.91 15.37
C VAL A 194 9.47 -4.76 14.38
N PHE A 195 10.70 -4.62 14.86
CA PHE A 195 11.86 -4.46 13.98
C PHE A 195 12.07 -5.72 13.16
N ALA A 196 12.06 -6.91 13.79
CA ALA A 196 12.20 -8.17 13.09
C ALA A 196 11.05 -8.41 12.10
N LEU A 197 9.80 -8.15 12.52
CA LEU A 197 8.63 -8.33 11.66
C LEU A 197 8.64 -7.40 10.45
N LEU A 198 9.04 -6.13 10.60
CA LEU A 198 9.15 -5.19 9.49
C LEU A 198 10.43 -5.37 8.66
N SER A 199 11.49 -5.98 9.21
CA SER A 199 12.72 -6.28 8.46
C SER A 199 12.65 -7.59 7.70
N ALA A 200 11.74 -8.48 8.08
CA ALA A 200 11.68 -9.83 7.50
C ALA A 200 11.51 -9.76 5.98
N GLU A 201 12.48 -10.37 5.31
CA GLU A 201 12.42 -10.63 3.88
C GLU A 201 11.28 -11.59 3.59
N GLU A 202 10.76 -11.48 2.39
CA GLU A 202 9.74 -12.39 1.93
C GLU A 202 10.44 -13.56 1.26
N THR A 203 10.39 -14.71 1.93
CA THR A 203 10.91 -15.95 1.36
C THR A 203 10.08 -16.29 0.13
N ILE A 204 10.75 -16.27 -1.03
CA ILE A 204 10.22 -16.78 -2.29
C ILE A 204 9.94 -18.27 -2.07
N HIS A 205 8.69 -18.64 -1.81
CA HIS A 205 8.29 -20.02 -2.02
C HIS A 205 8.20 -20.20 -3.54
N PRO A 206 9.02 -21.09 -4.14
CA PRO A 206 8.89 -21.37 -5.55
C PRO A 206 7.44 -21.78 -5.82
N LYS A 207 6.82 -21.16 -6.83
CA LYS A 207 5.49 -21.57 -7.29
C LYS A 207 5.51 -23.08 -7.45
N LYS A 208 4.64 -23.81 -6.74
CA LYS A 208 4.39 -25.20 -7.09
C LYS A 208 3.94 -25.22 -8.56
N PRO A 209 4.48 -26.13 -9.37
CA PRO A 209 4.25 -26.18 -10.82
C PRO A 209 2.76 -26.31 -11.16
#